data_AF-A0A8C0WCJ6-F1
#
_entry.id   AF-A0A8C0WCJ6-F1
#
_cell.length_a   1.000
_cell.length_b   1.000
_cell.length_c   1.000
_cell.angle_alpha   90.00
_cell.angle_beta   90.00
_cell.angle_gamma   90.00
#
_symmetry.space_group_name_H-M   'P 1'
#
loop_
_entity.id
_entity.type
_entity.pdbx_description
1 polymer ?
#
loop_
_entity_poly.entity_id
_entity_poly.type
_entity_poly.pdbx_seq_one_letter_code
_entity_poly.pdbx_strand_id
1 'polypeptide(L)'
;MSAFSEAVLEKKLSELSISQQSVQTLSLRLIHHREHPRPIVTVWERELWALLNYFFLDSKPNRKLTFLYLANDVIQNSKRKGPEFTKDFAPVIVEAFKHVSSETDEKNNFSSRTDFYLSNQSPFNN
;
A
#
# COMPACT_ATOMS: atom_id res chain seq x y z
N MET A 1 20.16 18.00 7.67
CA MET A 1 18.89 17.49 7.11
C MET A 1 19.16 17.09 5.68
N SER A 2 18.86 15.86 5.25
CA SER A 2 19.03 15.46 3.85
C SER A 2 17.97 16.15 3.00
N ALA A 3 18.32 16.65 1.81
CA ALA A 3 17.31 17.17 0.89
C ALA A 3 16.31 16.07 0.48
N PHE A 4 15.07 16.47 0.19
CA PHE A 4 14.08 15.58 -0.41
C PHE A 4 14.50 15.21 -1.83
N SER A 5 14.24 13.96 -2.22
CA SER A 5 14.47 13.43 -3.57
C SER A 5 13.50 12.30 -3.83
N GLU A 6 12.81 12.34 -4.99
CA GLU A 6 11.87 11.29 -5.39
C GLU A 6 12.56 9.92 -5.53
N ALA A 7 13.75 9.87 -6.14
CA ALA A 7 14.53 8.62 -6.26
C ALA A 7 14.88 8.00 -4.90
N VAL A 8 15.13 8.83 -3.88
CA VAL A 8 15.36 8.34 -2.51
C VAL A 8 14.07 7.81 -1.90
N LEU A 9 12.93 8.44 -2.19
CA LEU A 9 11.62 7.97 -1.75
C LEU A 9 11.25 6.64 -2.42
N GLU A 10 11.42 6.51 -3.73
CA GLU A 10 11.21 5.27 -4.50
C GLU A 10 12.01 4.11 -3.89
N LYS A 11 13.30 4.32 -3.65
CA LYS A 11 14.16 3.32 -3.01
C LYS A 11 13.64 2.93 -1.62
N LYS A 12 13.20 3.89 -0.81
CA LYS A 12 12.62 3.61 0.51
C LYS A 12 11.31 2.86 0.43
N LEU A 13 10.47 3.17 -0.55
CA LEU A 13 9.22 2.47 -0.80
C LEU A 13 9.46 1.04 -1.30
N SER A 14 10.56 0.78 -2.03
CA SER A 14 10.96 -0.57 -2.45
C SER A 14 11.59 -1.40 -1.32
N GLU A 15 12.11 -0.76 -0.27
CA GLU A 15 12.62 -1.39 0.96
C GLU A 15 11.56 -1.51 2.08
N LEU A 16 10.41 -0.84 1.94
CA LEU A 16 9.35 -0.80 2.95
C LEU A 16 8.84 -2.20 3.32
N SER A 17 8.75 -2.49 4.62
CA SER A 17 8.24 -3.78 5.11
C SER A 17 6.99 -3.58 5.97
N ILE A 18 6.26 -4.68 6.22
CA ILE A 18 5.04 -4.68 7.03
C ILE A 18 5.31 -4.40 8.52
N SER A 19 6.57 -4.38 8.97
CA SER A 19 6.87 -4.13 10.37
C SER A 19 6.53 -2.71 10.77
N GLN A 20 5.98 -2.55 11.98
CA GLN A 20 5.61 -1.25 12.53
C GLN A 20 6.78 -0.26 12.51
N GLN A 21 7.99 -0.74 12.83
CA GLN A 21 9.20 0.08 12.84
C GLN A 21 9.55 0.61 11.44
N SER A 22 9.39 -0.21 10.38
CA SER A 22 9.67 0.22 9.00
C SER A 22 8.70 1.34 8.58
N VAL A 23 7.40 1.13 8.82
CA VAL A 23 6.34 2.10 8.50
C VAL A 23 6.54 3.41 9.26
N GLN A 24 6.73 3.36 10.59
CA GLN A 24 6.91 4.56 11.41
C GLN A 24 8.16 5.35 11.06
N THR A 25 9.28 4.65 10.80
CA THR A 25 10.55 5.31 10.44
C THR A 25 10.41 6.07 9.14
N LEU A 26 9.76 5.48 8.13
CA LEU A 26 9.52 6.16 6.86
C LEU A 26 8.52 7.31 7.04
N SER A 27 7.39 7.07 7.70
CA SER A 27 6.36 8.07 7.99
C SER A 27 6.95 9.33 8.64
N LEU A 28 7.75 9.17 9.69
CA LEU A 28 8.40 10.30 10.37
C LEU A 28 9.29 11.11 9.42
N ARG A 29 10.02 10.44 8.53
CA ARG A 29 10.86 11.11 7.52
C ARG A 29 10.01 11.86 6.48
N LEU A 30 8.87 11.30 6.05
CA LEU A 30 7.95 11.99 5.14
C LEU A 30 7.31 13.21 5.79
N ILE A 31 6.86 13.08 7.04
CA ILE A 31 6.29 14.19 7.83
C ILE A 31 7.35 15.28 8.11
N HIS A 32 8.62 14.92 8.15
CA HIS A 32 9.71 15.90 8.23
C HIS A 32 9.83 16.73 6.95
N HIS A 33 9.63 16.12 5.77
CA HIS A 33 9.64 16.77 4.45
C HIS A 33 8.27 17.29 4.03
N ARG A 34 7.49 17.82 4.97
CA ARG A 34 6.11 18.26 4.72
C ARG A 34 6.01 19.52 3.85
N GLU A 35 7.13 20.16 3.54
CA GLU A 35 7.23 21.18 2.48
C GLU A 35 7.02 20.60 1.06
N HIS A 36 7.11 19.27 0.91
CA HIS A 36 6.92 18.55 -0.36
C HIS A 36 5.81 17.47 -0.31
N PRO A 37 4.58 17.79 0.15
CA PRO A 37 3.55 16.79 0.34
C PRO A 37 3.05 16.22 -1.00
N ARG A 38 2.89 17.06 -2.03
CA ARG A 38 2.47 16.64 -3.38
C ARG A 38 3.43 15.64 -4.03
N PRO A 39 4.74 15.94 -4.19
CA PRO A 39 5.68 14.96 -4.73
C PRO A 39 5.68 13.63 -3.97
N ILE A 40 5.58 13.68 -2.63
CA ILE A 40 5.52 12.47 -1.80
C ILE A 40 4.28 11.63 -2.15
N VAL A 41 3.10 12.24 -2.22
CA VAL A 41 1.85 11.54 -2.54
C VAL A 41 1.89 10.99 -3.97
N THR A 42 2.39 11.78 -4.93
CA THR A 42 2.50 11.34 -6.33
C THR A 42 3.41 10.13 -6.50
N VAL A 43 4.58 10.11 -5.84
CA VAL A 43 5.48 8.95 -5.87
C VAL A 43 4.84 7.75 -5.17
N TRP A 44 4.26 7.94 -3.99
CA TRP A 44 3.56 6.86 -3.29
C TRP A 44 2.46 6.23 -4.14
N GLU A 45 1.66 7.08 -4.79
CA GLU A 45 0.56 6.67 -5.65
C GLU A 45 1.09 5.87 -6.85
N ARG A 46 2.06 6.42 -7.58
CA ARG A 46 2.65 5.75 -8.75
C ARG A 46 3.22 4.38 -8.41
N GLU A 47 3.95 4.26 -7.30
CA GLU A 47 4.51 2.99 -6.85
C GLU A 47 3.42 1.99 -6.43
N LEU A 48 2.35 2.46 -5.77
CA LEU A 48 1.20 1.62 -5.45
C LEU A 48 0.52 1.10 -6.73
N TRP A 49 0.25 1.96 -7.71
CA TRP A 49 -0.33 1.55 -8.98
C TRP A 49 0.58 0.61 -9.76
N ALA A 50 1.89 0.78 -9.71
CA ALA A 50 2.82 -0.16 -10.31
C ALA A 50 2.70 -1.56 -9.66
N LEU A 51 2.51 -1.64 -8.34
CA LEU A 51 2.23 -2.91 -7.64
C LEU A 51 0.87 -3.52 -8.02
N LEU A 52 -0.14 -2.68 -8.27
CA LEU A 52 -1.48 -3.12 -8.67
C LEU A 52 -1.50 -3.67 -10.11
N ASN A 53 -0.79 -3.02 -11.04
CA ASN A 53 -0.82 -3.37 -12.46
C ASN A 53 0.14 -4.50 -12.86
N TYR A 54 1.10 -4.88 -12.01
CA TYR A 54 2.05 -5.94 -12.34
C TYR A 54 1.42 -7.33 -12.16
N PHE A 55 1.08 -7.97 -13.28
CA PHE A 55 0.48 -9.31 -13.36
C PHE A 55 1.22 -10.39 -12.54
N PHE A 56 2.54 -10.28 -12.39
CA PHE A 56 3.35 -11.23 -11.61
C PHE A 56 3.44 -10.92 -10.10
N LEU A 57 2.97 -9.75 -9.65
CA LEU A 57 2.99 -9.34 -8.23
C LEU A 57 1.70 -9.68 -7.50
N ASP A 58 0.76 -10.37 -8.17
CA ASP A 58 -0.50 -10.84 -7.60
C ASP A 58 -0.31 -11.72 -6.35
N SER A 59 0.88 -12.27 -6.16
CA SER A 59 1.26 -13.08 -4.99
C SER A 59 1.68 -12.30 -3.73
N LYS A 60 1.70 -10.95 -3.73
CA LYS A 60 2.16 -10.16 -2.57
C LYS A 60 1.11 -9.20 -1.99
N PRO A 61 -0.07 -9.68 -1.54
CA PRO A 61 -1.11 -8.84 -0.92
C PRO A 61 -0.58 -8.02 0.27
N ASN A 62 0.38 -8.58 1.01
CA ASN A 62 1.04 -7.91 2.14
C ASN A 62 1.71 -6.58 1.74
N ARG A 63 2.17 -6.43 0.48
CA ARG A 63 2.87 -5.23 0.05
C ARG A 63 1.93 -4.05 -0.17
N LYS A 64 0.80 -4.30 -0.84
CA LYS A 64 -0.24 -3.29 -1.09
C LYS A 64 -0.81 -2.77 0.23
N LEU A 65 -1.09 -3.68 1.16
CA LEU A 65 -1.54 -3.33 2.52
C LEU A 65 -0.49 -2.49 3.27
N THR A 66 0.80 -2.79 3.12
CA THR A 66 1.87 -2.01 3.76
C THR A 66 1.90 -0.54 3.26
N PHE A 67 1.61 -0.31 1.98
CA PHE A 67 1.51 1.05 1.43
C PHE A 67 0.33 1.83 2.05
N LEU A 68 -0.79 1.16 2.28
CA LEU A 68 -1.95 1.74 2.97
C LEU A 68 -1.64 2.04 4.44
N TYR A 69 -0.89 1.17 5.13
CA TYR A 69 -0.42 1.45 6.50
C TYR A 69 0.48 2.68 6.57
N LEU A 70 1.38 2.85 5.61
CA LEU A 70 2.20 4.06 5.49
C LEU A 70 1.33 5.31 5.27
N ALA A 71 0.41 5.29 4.31
CA ALA A 71 -0.47 6.43 4.04
C ALA A 71 -1.29 6.79 5.29
N ASN A 72 -1.84 5.79 5.98
CA ASN A 72 -2.58 5.99 7.22
C ASN A 72 -1.71 6.63 8.31
N ASP A 73 -0.51 6.09 8.56
CA ASP A 73 0.38 6.62 9.59
C ASP A 73 0.80 8.08 9.28
N VAL A 74 1.11 8.39 8.00
CA VAL A 74 1.45 9.75 7.56
C VAL A 74 0.27 10.70 7.76
N ILE A 75 -0.91 10.35 7.26
CA ILE A 75 -2.12 11.19 7.34
C ILE A 75 -2.51 11.44 8.79
N GLN A 76 -2.44 10.43 9.66
CA GLN A 76 -2.84 10.57 11.06
C GLN A 76 -1.81 11.37 11.87
N ASN A 77 -0.51 11.10 11.69
CA ASN A 77 0.55 11.76 12.46
C ASN A 77 0.89 13.17 11.95
N SER A 78 0.59 13.51 10.70
CA SER A 78 0.83 14.85 10.17
C SER A 78 -0.19 15.90 10.65
N LYS A 79 -1.40 15.49 11.11
CA LYS A 79 -2.51 16.41 11.44
C LYS A 79 -2.13 17.51 12.43
N ARG A 80 -1.26 17.18 13.40
CA ARG A 80 -0.77 18.14 14.40
C ARG A 80 0.16 19.20 13.82
N LYS A 81 0.79 18.93 12.67
CA LYS A 81 1.72 19.85 11.99
C LYS A 81 1.02 20.68 10.92
N GLY A 82 0.05 20.09 10.22
CA GLY A 82 -0.76 20.78 9.21
C GLY A 82 -1.61 19.82 8.37
N PRO A 83 -2.51 20.38 7.54
CA PRO A 83 -3.47 19.60 6.76
C PRO A 83 -2.93 19.14 5.40
N GLU A 84 -1.66 19.41 5.07
CA GLU A 84 -1.14 19.30 3.71
C GLU A 84 -1.22 17.87 3.18
N PHE A 85 -0.72 16.89 3.95
CA PHE A 85 -0.86 15.47 3.59
C PHE A 85 -2.31 15.01 3.56
N THR A 86 -3.16 15.46 4.49
CA THR A 86 -4.59 15.09 4.45
C THR A 86 -5.25 15.58 3.17
N LYS A 87 -4.94 16.80 2.72
CA LYS A 87 -5.47 17.38 1.48
C LYS A 87 -4.96 16.65 0.25
N ASP A 88 -3.67 16.36 0.18
CA ASP A 88 -3.06 15.75 -1.02
C ASP A 88 -3.37 14.25 -1.13
N PHE A 89 -3.52 13.52 -0.01
CA PHE A 89 -3.96 12.12 -0.04
C PHE A 89 -5.46 11.94 -0.33
N ALA A 90 -6.31 12.91 0.03
CA ALA A 90 -7.77 12.80 -0.13
C ALA A 90 -8.25 12.34 -1.53
N PRO A 91 -7.74 12.89 -2.66
CA PRO A 91 -8.20 12.47 -3.99
C PRO A 91 -7.76 11.05 -4.39
N VAL A 92 -6.65 10.55 -3.84
CA VAL A 92 -6.04 9.28 -4.28
C VAL A 92 -6.34 8.11 -3.35
N ILE A 93 -6.58 8.38 -2.06
CA ILE A 93 -6.69 7.34 -1.04
C ILE A 93 -7.94 6.48 -1.23
N VAL A 94 -9.07 7.09 -1.64
CA VAL A 94 -10.33 6.36 -1.85
C VAL A 94 -10.19 5.35 -2.98
N GLU A 95 -9.54 5.76 -4.08
CA GLU A 95 -9.35 4.89 -5.23
C GLU A 95 -8.34 3.77 -4.93
N ALA A 96 -7.26 4.08 -4.20
CA ALA A 96 -6.32 3.10 -3.69
C ALA A 96 -7.01 2.01 -2.84
N PHE A 97 -7.90 2.39 -1.92
CA PHE A 97 -8.64 1.43 -1.08
C PHE A 97 -9.57 0.52 -1.89
N LYS A 98 -10.28 1.05 -2.89
CA LYS A 98 -11.15 0.24 -3.76
C LYS A 98 -10.36 -0.82 -4.52
N HIS A 99 -9.24 -0.44 -5.13
CA HIS A 99 -8.41 -1.39 -5.88
C HIS A 99 -7.79 -2.48 -4.99
N VAL A 100 -7.30 -2.11 -3.81
CA VAL A 100 -6.70 -3.10 -2.89
C VAL A 100 -7.76 -4.07 -2.34
N SER A 101 -8.99 -3.60 -2.09
CA SER A 101 -10.09 -4.46 -1.62
C SER A 101 -10.61 -5.40 -2.72
N SER A 102 -10.85 -4.90 -3.93
CA SER A 102 -11.37 -5.73 -5.04
C SER A 102 -10.46 -6.91 -5.38
N GLU A 103 -9.14 -6.71 -5.39
CA GLU A 103 -8.19 -7.81 -5.60
C GLU A 103 -8.19 -8.85 -4.48
N THR A 104 -8.40 -8.41 -3.23
CA THR A 104 -8.40 -9.31 -2.08
C THR A 104 -9.64 -10.22 -2.13
N ASP A 105 -10.78 -9.66 -2.52
CA ASP A 105 -12.04 -10.41 -2.68
C ASP A 105 -11.97 -11.42 -3.83
N GLU A 106 -11.40 -11.05 -4.98
CA GLU A 106 -11.21 -11.96 -6.11
C GLU A 106 -10.30 -13.16 -5.75
N LYS A 107 -9.20 -12.92 -5.02
CA LYS A 107 -8.30 -13.99 -4.55
C LYS A 107 -8.98 -14.93 -3.57
N ASN A 108 -9.74 -14.40 -2.63
CA ASN A 108 -10.48 -15.21 -1.65
C ASN A 108 -11.55 -16.06 -2.33
N ASN A 109 -12.26 -15.50 -3.32
CA ASN A 109 -13.28 -16.21 -4.08
C ASN A 109 -12.68 -17.30 -4.98
N PHE A 110 -11.52 -17.04 -5.60
CA PHE A 110 -10.80 -18.04 -6.39
C PHE A 110 -10.33 -19.21 -5.52
N SER A 111 -9.68 -18.92 -4.39
CA SER A 111 -9.20 -19.96 -3.46
C SER A 111 -10.35 -20.82 -2.92
N SER A 112 -11.46 -20.18 -2.53
CA SER A 112 -12.66 -20.89 -2.06
C SER A 112 -13.27 -21.80 -3.13
N ARG A 113 -13.26 -21.36 -4.40
CA ARG A 113 -13.73 -22.18 -5.52
C ARG A 113 -12.81 -23.37 -5.77
N THR A 114 -11.49 -23.18 -5.81
CA THR A 114 -10.54 -24.29 -6.03
C THR A 114 -10.62 -25.33 -4.92
N ASP A 115 -10.76 -24.90 -3.66
CA ASP A 115 -10.89 -25.81 -2.51
C ASP A 115 -12.21 -26.61 -2.56
N PHE A 116 -13.30 -25.98 -3.01
CA PHE A 116 -14.57 -26.66 -3.24
C PHE A 116 -14.48 -27.70 -4.37
N TYR A 117 -13.81 -27.40 -5.49
CA TYR A 117 -13.65 -28.38 -6.57
C TYR A 117 -12.77 -29.56 -6.16
N LEU A 118 -11.68 -29.32 -5.43
CA LEU A 118 -10.77 -30.37 -4.96
C LEU A 118 -11.41 -31.30 -3.91
N SER A 119 -12.23 -30.74 -3.01
CA SER A 119 -12.96 -31.55 -2.01
C SER A 119 -14.03 -32.45 -2.62
N ASN A 120 -14.65 -32.03 -3.72
CA ASN A 120 -15.69 -32.80 -4.43
C ASN A 120 -15.16 -33.78 -5.50
N GLN A 121 -13.85 -33.79 -5.77
CA GLN A 121 -13.21 -34.74 -6.69
C GLN A 121 -12.44 -35.87 -5.98
N SER A 122 -12.45 -35.92 -4.65
CA SER A 122 -11.73 -36.97 -3.91
C SER A 122 -12.40 -38.34 -4.12
N PRO A 123 -11.67 -39.37 -4.59
CA PRO A 123 -12.24 -40.68 -4.93
C PRO A 123 -12.63 -41.54 -3.70
N PHE A 124 -12.60 -40.97 -2.50
CA PHE A 124 -12.88 -41.66 -1.24
C PHE A 124 -14.26 -41.38 -0.63
N ASN A 125 -15.16 -40.70 -1.35
CA ASN A 125 -16.59 -40.69 -0.99
C ASN A 125 -17.30 -41.88 -1.65
N ASN A 126 -17.08 -43.07 -1.09
CA ASN A 126 -17.99 -44.22 -1.12
C ASN A 126 -17.68 -45.13 0.06
#